data_AF-A0A953AJ18-F1
#
_entry.id   AF-A0A953AJ18-F1
#
_cell.length_a   1.000
_cell.length_b   1.000
_cell.length_c   1.000
_cell.angle_alpha   90.00
_cell.angle_beta   90.00
_cell.angle_gamma   90.00
#
_symmetry.space_group_name_H-M   'P 1'
#
loop_
_entity.id
_entity.type
_entity.pdbx_description
1 polymer ?
#
loop_
_entity_poly.entity_id
_entity_poly.type
_entity_poly.pdbx_seq_one_letter_code
_entity_poly.pdbx_strand_id
1 'polypeptide(L)' 'IHRVNSLRKELGFELTDRIVLTVPASQRRLVERHGDWIASEVLATETRVGDALAIERAAL' A
#
# COMPACT_ATOMS: atom_id res chain seq x y z
N ILE A 1 3.40 -1.80 -7.14
CA ILE A 1 1.99 -1.88 -7.58
C ILE A 1 1.51 -3.32 -7.71
N HIS A 2 2.00 -4.14 -8.65
CA HIS A 2 1.51 -5.51 -8.84
C HIS A 2 1.47 -6.36 -7.56
N ARG A 3 2.53 -6.33 -6.75
CA ARG A 3 2.57 -7.10 -5.49
C ARG A 3 1.48 -6.67 -4.50
N VAL A 4 1.20 -5.37 -4.40
CA VAL A 4 0.12 -4.84 -3.55
C VAL A 4 -1.24 -5.33 -4.07
N ASN A 5 -1.47 -5.28 -5.38
CA ASN A 5 -2.72 -5.75 -5.96
C ASN A 5 -2.91 -7.27 -5.83
N SER A 6 -1.83 -8.06 -5.86
CA SER A 6 -1.90 -9.49 -5.52
C SER A 6 -2.27 -9.70 -4.05
N LEU A 7 -1.64 -8.98 -3.11
CA LEU A 7 -1.98 -9.05 -1.69
C LEU A 7 -3.45 -8.68 -1.42
N ARG A 8 -3.97 -7.66 -2.10
CA ARG A 8 -5.40 -7.29 -2.02
C ARG A 8 -6.31 -8.47 -2.36
N LYS A 9 -6.02 -9.17 -3.46
CA LYS A 9 -6.77 -10.36 -3.89
C LYS A 9 -6.62 -11.51 -2.89
N GLU A 10 -5.40 -11.79 -2.46
CA GLU A 10 -5.09 -12.85 -1.48
C GLU A 10 -5.82 -12.64 -0.15
N LEU A 11 -6.00 -11.38 0.27
CA LEU A 11 -6.66 -11.01 1.52
C LEU A 11 -8.16 -10.66 1.37
N GLY A 12 -8.75 -10.86 0.18
CA GLY A 12 -10.19 -10.64 -0.05
C GLY A 12 -10.63 -9.18 -0.01
N PHE A 13 -9.76 -8.24 -0.41
CA PHE A 13 -10.12 -6.83 -0.59
C PHE A 13 -10.86 -6.63 -1.90
N GLU A 14 -11.95 -5.88 -1.85
CA GLU A 14 -12.66 -5.38 -3.01
C GLU A 14 -11.82 -4.32 -3.73
N LEU A 15 -12.09 -4.09 -5.02
CA LEU A 15 -11.37 -3.08 -5.80
C LEU A 15 -11.55 -1.67 -5.23
N THR A 16 -12.68 -1.40 -4.58
CA THR A 16 -13.03 -0.10 -4.01
C THR A 16 -12.45 0.13 -2.60
N ASP A 17 -11.92 -0.92 -1.97
CA ASP A 17 -11.43 -0.83 -0.61
C ASP A 17 -10.22 0.11 -0.52
N ARG A 18 -10.29 1.04 0.44
CA ARG A 18 -9.18 1.92 0.79
C ARG A 18 -8.26 1.23 1.77
N ILE A 19 -6.96 1.45 1.61
CA ILE A 19 -5.95 0.76 2.42
C ILE A 19 -4.98 1.73 3.09
N VAL A 20 -4.38 1.26 4.18
CA VAL A 20 -3.08 1.74 4.63
C VAL A 20 -2.03 0.81 4.04
N LEU A 21 -1.02 1.37 3.38
CA LEU A 21 0.09 0.63 2.79
C LEU A 21 1.34 0.77 3.65
N THR A 22 1.87 -0.34 4.16
CA THR A 22 3.20 -0.37 4.80
C THR A 22 4.22 -0.87 3.80
N VAL A 23 5.27 -0.08 3.56
CA VAL A 23 6.38 -0.40 2.65
C VAL A 23 7.64 -0.72 3.45
N PRO A 24 8.42 -1.76 3.08
CA PRO A 24 9.67 -2.08 3.76
C PRO A 24 10.65 -0.90 3.80
N ALA A 25 11.39 -0.75 4.89
CA ALA A 25 12.40 0.30 5.07
C ALA A 25 13.47 0.33 3.97
N SER A 26 13.83 -0.84 3.41
CA SER A 26 14.74 -0.97 2.26
C SER A 26 14.25 -0.24 1.01
N GLN A 27 12.94 0.04 0.92
CA GLN A 27 12.30 0.76 -0.17
C GLN A 27 11.85 2.17 0.22
N ARG A 28 12.31 2.72 1.35
CA ARG A 28 11.95 4.08 1.80
C ARG A 28 12.15 5.14 0.71
N ARG A 29 13.28 5.11 0.00
CA ARG A 29 13.59 6.06 -1.08
C ARG A 29 12.58 6.02 -2.24
N LEU A 30 11.96 4.86 -2.49
CA LEU A 30 10.90 4.73 -3.50
C LEU A 30 9.65 5.52 -3.06
N VAL A 31 9.26 5.39 -1.79
CA VAL A 31 8.12 6.10 -1.20
C VAL A 31 8.38 7.60 -1.16
N GLU A 32 9.58 8.03 -0.76
CA GLU A 32 9.95 9.46 -0.75
C GLU A 32 9.84 10.11 -2.14
N ARG A 33 10.15 9.37 -3.21
CA ARG A 33 10.17 9.90 -4.57
C ARG A 33 8.84 9.75 -5.31
N HIS A 34 8.07 8.71 -5.01
CA HIS A 34 6.90 8.31 -5.80
C HIS A 34 5.67 7.97 -4.94
N GLY A 35 5.67 8.31 -3.65
CA GLY A 35 4.65 7.92 -2.67
C GLY A 35 3.23 8.27 -3.11
N ASP A 36 2.99 9.51 -3.54
CA ASP A 36 1.66 9.97 -3.96
C ASP A 36 1.15 9.21 -5.18
N TRP A 37 2.02 8.97 -6.16
CA TRP A 37 1.69 8.18 -7.34
C TRP A 37 1.37 6.72 -6.95
N ILE A 38 2.20 6.10 -6.10
CA ILE A 38 1.97 4.74 -5.61
C ILE A 38 0.65 4.66 -4.86
N ALA A 39 0.36 5.63 -3.98
CA ALA A 39 -0.85 5.66 -3.17
C ALA A 39 -2.11 5.78 -4.04
N SER A 40 -2.08 6.64 -5.06
CA SER A 40 -3.16 6.76 -6.04
C SER A 40 -3.43 5.45 -6.77
N GLU A 41 -2.38 4.78 -7.27
CA GLU A 41 -2.49 3.55 -8.04
C GLU A 41 -3.08 2.36 -7.25
N VAL A 42 -2.94 2.35 -5.93
CA VAL A 42 -3.39 1.23 -5.06
C VAL A 42 -4.50 1.61 -4.09
N LEU A 43 -5.07 2.82 -4.25
CA LEU A 43 -6.09 3.40 -3.39
C LEU A 43 -5.69 3.45 -1.91
N ALA A 44 -4.42 3.74 -1.63
CA ALA A 44 -3.96 3.93 -0.26
C ALA A 44 -4.32 5.32 0.24
N THR A 45 -4.86 5.40 1.46
CA THR A 45 -5.13 6.67 2.17
C THR A 45 -3.93 7.11 2.99
N GLU A 46 -3.02 6.19 3.30
CA GLU A 46 -1.79 6.45 4.03
C GLU A 46 -0.70 5.48 3.56
N THR A 47 0.55 5.96 3.49
CA THR A 47 1.73 5.12 3.25
C THR A 47 2.70 5.23 4.41
N ARG A 48 3.05 4.09 5.00
CA ARG A 48 3.96 3.95 6.13
C ARG A 48 5.24 3.25 5.69
N VAL A 49 6.32 3.47 6.45
CA VAL A 49 7.54 2.68 6.32
C VAL A 49 7.65 1.76 7.53
N GLY A 50 7.83 0.46 7.28
CA GLY A 50 7.93 -0.56 8.33
C GLY A 50 8.85 -1.72 7.91
N ASP A 51 8.72 -2.85 8.58
CA ASP A 51 9.64 -3.99 8.39
C ASP A 51 9.32 -4.81 7.14
N ALA A 52 8.04 -4.95 6.80
CA ALA A 52 7.57 -5.77 5.68
C ALA A 52 6.44 -5.08 4.89
N LEU A 53 6.22 -5.55 3.67
CA LEU A 53 5.10 -5.12 2.86
C LEU A 53 3.80 -5.65 3.48
N ALA A 54 2.93 -4.74 3.89
CA ALA A 54 1.63 -5.09 4.44
C ALA A 54 0.56 -4.12 3.95
N ILE A 55 -0.68 -4.60 3.93
CA ILE A 55 -1.86 -3.78 3.68
C ILE A 55 -2.87 -4.00 4.79
N GLU A 56 -3.49 -2.90 5.20
CA GLU A 56 -4.56 -2.91 6.20
C GLU A 56 -5.75 -2.14 5.61
N ARG A 57 -6.97 -2.53 5.98
CA ARG A 57 -8.16 -1.78 5.60
C ARG A 57 -8.14 -0.44 6.33
N ALA A 58 -8.31 0.65 5.59
CA ALA A 58 -8.43 1.97 6.21
C ALA A 58 -9.71 1.99 7.07
N ALA A 59 -9.58 2.42 8.32
CA ALA A 59 -10.74 2.77 9.12
C ALA A 59 -11.38 4.02 8.51
N LEU A 60 -12.70 3.96 8.26
CA LEU A 60 -13.48 5.11 7.82
C LEU A 60 -13.52 6.20 8.91
#